data_AF-A0A166KIL9-F1
#
_entry.id   AF-A0A166KIL9-F1
#
_cell.length_a   1.000
_cell.length_b   1.000
_cell.length_c   1.000
_cell.angle_alpha   90.00
_cell.angle_beta   90.00
_cell.angle_gamma   90.00
#
_symmetry.space_group_name_H-M   'P 1'
#
loop_
_entity.id
_entity.type
_entity.pdbx_description
1 polymer ?
#
loop_
_entity_poly.entity_id
_entity_poly.type
_entity_poly.pdbx_seq_one_letter_code
_entity_poly.pdbx_strand_id
1 'polypeptide(L)'
;MKFPTLSGKIIIVTGANAGVGKETVKALLNRNAKVYMAAAIFLKLYLTDLKSIKAAATELIGKETQLHVLFNNGGVMAPPIEMVTADGYDL
;
A
#
# COMPACT_ATOMS: atom_id res chain seq x y z
N MET A 1 -11.10 1.84 26.92
CA MET A 1 -11.77 2.20 25.65
C MET A 1 -11.63 1.02 24.68
N LYS A 2 -12.71 0.41 24.20
CA LYS A 2 -12.63 -0.64 23.16
C LYS A 2 -12.75 0.04 21.79
N PHE A 3 -11.70 -0.06 20.97
CA PHE A 3 -11.77 0.37 19.58
C PHE A 3 -12.64 -0.62 18.77
N PRO A 4 -13.43 -0.14 17.79
CA PRO A 4 -14.26 -1.03 16.98
C PRO A 4 -13.42 -1.95 16.10
N THR A 5 -13.98 -3.11 15.73
CA THR A 5 -13.38 -4.00 14.72
C THR A 5 -13.38 -3.34 13.33
N LEU A 6 -12.47 -3.76 12.46
CA LEU A 6 -12.36 -3.39 11.05
C LEU A 6 -12.66 -4.59 10.12
N SER A 7 -13.31 -5.64 10.63
CA SER A 7 -13.76 -6.77 9.83
C SER A 7 -14.53 -6.32 8.59
N GLY A 8 -14.21 -6.91 7.44
CA GLY A 8 -14.79 -6.56 6.14
C GLY A 8 -14.24 -5.28 5.50
N LYS A 9 -13.35 -4.54 6.18
CA LYS A 9 -12.68 -3.38 5.60
C LYS A 9 -11.46 -3.82 4.78
N ILE A 10 -11.47 -3.42 3.51
CA ILE A 10 -10.38 -3.58 2.55
C ILE A 10 -9.52 -2.33 2.58
N ILE A 11 -8.24 -2.49 2.92
CA ILE A 11 -7.32 -1.38 3.14
C ILE A 11 -6.01 -1.63 2.40
N ILE A 12 -5.46 -0.61 1.75
CA ILE A 12 -4.10 -0.62 1.19
C ILE A 12 -3.20 0.28 2.03
N VAL A 13 -1.97 -0.17 2.28
CA VAL A 13 -0.90 0.65 2.87
C VAL A 13 0.32 0.58 1.97
N THR A 14 0.69 1.71 1.36
CA THR A 14 1.91 1.78 0.54
C THR A 14 3.15 1.95 1.42
N GLY A 15 4.32 1.50 0.93
CA GLY A 15 5.57 1.59 1.71
C GLY A 15 5.55 0.82 3.04
N ALA A 16 4.78 -0.28 3.11
CA ALA A 16 4.52 -0.97 4.37
C ALA A 16 5.58 -2.01 4.78
N ASN A 17 6.68 -2.12 4.03
CA ASN A 17 7.77 -3.05 4.35
C ASN A 17 8.59 -2.63 5.59
N ALA A 18 8.55 -1.35 5.97
CA ALA A 18 9.28 -0.80 7.09
C ALA A 18 8.54 0.38 7.74
N GLY A 19 9.08 0.88 8.85
CA GLY A 19 8.67 2.13 9.50
C GLY A 19 7.17 2.21 9.83
N VAL A 20 6.61 3.41 9.65
CA VAL A 20 5.21 3.73 9.99
C VAL A 20 4.22 2.85 9.21
N GLY A 21 4.50 2.56 7.94
CA GLY A 21 3.66 1.69 7.12
C GLY A 21 3.55 0.27 7.70
N LYS A 22 4.67 -0.30 8.16
CA LYS A 22 4.70 -1.63 8.80
C LYS A 22 3.89 -1.66 10.09
N GLU A 23 4.07 -0.66 10.96
CA GLU A 23 3.31 -0.59 12.22
C GLU A 23 1.81 -0.32 11.97
N THR A 24 1.49 0.46 10.94
CA THR A 24 0.10 0.66 10.49
C THR A 24 -0.53 -0.66 10.10
N VAL A 25 0.14 -1.50 9.29
CA VAL A 25 -0.40 -2.82 8.92
C VAL A 25 -0.62 -3.70 10.14
N LYS A 26 0.33 -3.78 11.08
CA LYS A 26 0.13 -4.55 12.32
C LYS A 26 -1.09 -4.07 13.09
N ALA A 27 -1.25 -2.76 13.26
CA ALA A 27 -2.39 -2.18 13.97
C ALA A 27 -3.74 -2.48 13.29
N LEU A 28 -3.77 -2.46 11.95
CA LEU A 28 -4.97 -2.77 11.16
C LEU A 28 -5.31 -4.27 11.21
N LEU A 29 -4.30 -5.14 11.09
CA LEU A 29 -4.47 -6.60 11.19
C LEU A 29 -4.96 -7.02 12.58
N ASN A 30 -4.43 -6.41 13.65
CA ASN A 30 -4.92 -6.62 15.03
C ASN A 30 -6.39 -6.22 15.22
N ARG A 31 -6.97 -5.46 14.28
CA ARG A 31 -8.39 -5.08 14.26
C ARG A 31 -9.19 -5.84 13.19
N ASN A 32 -8.67 -6.94 12.65
CA ASN A 32 -9.31 -7.81 11.66
C ASN A 32 -9.60 -7.15 10.30
N ALA A 33 -8.85 -6.10 9.93
CA ALA A 33 -8.93 -5.56 8.57
C ALA A 33 -8.27 -6.53 7.56
N LYS A 34 -8.75 -6.52 6.32
CA LYS A 34 -8.08 -7.15 5.19
C LYS A 34 -7.12 -6.14 4.57
N VAL A 35 -5.82 -6.34 4.77
CA VAL A 35 -4.79 -5.37 4.37
C VAL A 35 -3.97 -5.90 3.20
N TYR A 36 -3.91 -5.13 2.12
CA TYR A 36 -3.10 -5.40 0.93
C TYR A 36 -1.74 -4.70 1.04
N MET A 37 -0.68 -5.49 1.08
CA MET A 37 0.74 -5.09 1.05
C MET A 37 1.65 -6.33 0.91
N ALA A 38 2.96 -6.15 0.76
CA ALA A 38 3.92 -7.25 0.59
C ALA A 38 3.91 -8.34 1.69
N ALA A 39 3.46 -8.07 2.93
CA ALA A 39 3.57 -8.96 4.09
C ALA A 39 2.23 -9.50 4.63
N ALA A 40 1.10 -9.06 4.08
CA ALA A 40 -0.24 -9.52 4.48
C ALA A 40 -0.91 -10.22 3.29
N ILE A 41 -1.68 -9.49 2.50
CA ILE A 41 -2.09 -9.95 1.17
C ILE A 41 -1.21 -9.29 0.14
N PHE A 42 -0.37 -10.10 -0.49
CA PHE A 42 0.59 -9.61 -1.47
C PHE A 42 -0.12 -8.88 -2.62
N LEU A 43 0.35 -7.65 -2.87
CA LEU A 43 -0.01 -6.82 -4.00
C LEU A 43 1.27 -6.15 -4.50
N LYS A 44 1.71 -6.49 -5.70
CA LYS A 44 2.94 -5.91 -6.27
C LYS A 44 2.67 -4.46 -6.66
N LEU A 45 3.27 -3.53 -5.94
CA LEU A 45 3.07 -2.10 -6.13
C LEU A 45 4.38 -1.34 -6.00
N TYR A 46 4.94 -0.92 -7.14
CA TYR A 46 6.04 0.03 -7.19
C TYR A 46 5.49 1.41 -7.50
N LEU A 47 5.71 2.38 -6.61
CA LEU A 47 5.24 3.77 -6.81
C LEU A 47 6.05 4.53 -7.87
N THR A 48 7.20 3.98 -8.26
CA THR A 48 8.12 4.53 -9.27
C THR A 48 7.88 3.97 -10.67
N ASP A 49 6.77 3.25 -10.87
CA ASP A 49 6.41 2.60 -12.14
C ASP A 49 4.88 2.68 -12.31
N LEU A 50 4.42 3.58 -13.17
CA LEU A 50 2.99 3.79 -13.43
C LEU A 50 2.32 2.54 -14.01
N LYS A 51 3.04 1.68 -14.73
CA LYS A 51 2.50 0.39 -15.21
C LYS A 51 2.28 -0.56 -14.05
N SER A 52 3.19 -0.60 -13.08
CA SER A 52 2.99 -1.37 -11.84
C SER A 52 1.78 -0.86 -11.04
N ILE A 53 1.58 0.45 -10.95
CA ILE A 53 0.42 1.03 -10.26
C ILE A 53 -0.89 0.61 -10.94
N LYS A 54 -0.96 0.73 -12.27
CA LYS A 54 -2.13 0.32 -13.04
C LYS A 54 -2.41 -1.18 -12.88
N ALA A 55 -1.38 -2.03 -12.95
CA ALA A 55 -1.50 -3.46 -12.75
C ALA A 55 -2.04 -3.81 -11.35
N ALA A 56 -1.51 -3.18 -10.30
CA ALA A 56 -1.99 -3.37 -8.94
C ALA A 56 -3.46 -2.95 -8.77
N ALA A 57 -3.86 -1.83 -9.39
CA ALA A 57 -5.25 -1.38 -9.37
C ALA A 57 -6.17 -2.38 -10.10
N THR A 58 -5.77 -2.87 -11.28
CA THR A 58 -6.52 -3.91 -12.01
C THR A 58 -6.64 -5.20 -11.20
N GLU A 59 -5.56 -5.63 -10.54
CA GLU A 59 -5.57 -6.82 -9.67
C GLU A 59 -6.53 -6.63 -8.48
N LEU A 60 -6.52 -5.47 -7.84
CA LEU A 60 -7.42 -5.16 -6.73
C LEU A 60 -8.89 -5.17 -7.19
N ILE A 61 -9.19 -4.52 -8.31
CA ILE A 61 -10.55 -4.50 -8.90
C ILE A 61 -11.03 -5.92 -9.23
N GLY A 62 -10.13 -6.82 -9.65
CA GLY A 62 -10.45 -8.22 -9.89
C GLY A 62 -10.68 -9.06 -8.62
N LYS A 63 -10.24 -8.58 -7.45
CA LYS A 63 -10.31 -9.30 -6.17
C LYS A 63 -11.34 -8.73 -5.20
N GLU A 64 -11.68 -7.45 -5.32
CA GLU A 64 -12.46 -6.70 -4.34
C GLU A 64 -13.46 -5.77 -5.03
N THR A 65 -14.67 -5.69 -4.47
CA THR A 65 -15.73 -4.80 -4.97
C THR A 65 -15.63 -3.38 -4.42
N GLN A 66 -14.82 -3.17 -3.38
CA GLN A 66 -14.65 -1.88 -2.72
C GLN A 66 -13.27 -1.74 -2.07
N LEU A 67 -12.72 -0.54 -2.12
CA LEU A 67 -11.59 -0.11 -1.30
C LEU A 67 -12.12 0.87 -0.26
N HIS A 68 -11.86 0.60 1.03
CA HIS A 68 -12.36 1.45 2.10
C HIS A 68 -11.37 2.54 2.50
N VAL A 69 -10.07 2.21 2.54
CA VAL A 69 -9.02 3.16 2.93
C VAL A 69 -7.76 2.90 2.11
N LEU A 70 -7.13 3.99 1.66
CA LEU A 70 -5.79 3.99 1.09
C LEU A 70 -4.88 4.83 1.97
N PHE A 71 -3.82 4.23 2.51
CA PHE A 71 -2.75 4.96 3.20
C PHE A 71 -1.60 5.21 2.22
N ASN A 72 -1.46 6.46 1.77
CA ASN A 72 -0.36 6.94 0.94
C ASN A 72 0.89 7.21 1.81
N ASN A 73 1.48 6.15 2.35
CA ASN A 73 2.61 6.24 3.27
C ASN A 73 3.98 6.11 2.58
N GLY A 74 4.04 5.38 1.46
CA GLY A 74 5.30 5.13 0.76
C GLY A 74 5.95 6.41 0.24
N GLY A 75 7.22 6.59 0.59
CA GLY A 75 8.04 7.72 0.15
C GLY A 75 9.53 7.42 0.31
N VAL A 76 10.33 8.17 -0.42
CA VAL A 76 11.79 8.19 -0.33
C VAL A 76 12.25 9.60 0.04
N MET A 77 13.42 9.72 0.66
CA MET A 77 14.03 11.01 0.99
C MET A 77 15.46 11.02 0.49
N ALA A 78 15.87 12.14 -0.10
CA ALA A 78 17.20 12.33 -0.69
C ALA A 78 17.62 11.22 -1.68
N PRO A 79 16.78 10.89 -2.69
CA PRO A 79 17.25 10.10 -3.82
C PRO A 79 18.35 10.87 -4.59
N PRO A 80 19.27 10.17 -5.29
CA PRO A 80 20.18 10.83 -6.23
C PRO A 80 19.40 11.61 -7.29
N ILE A 81 19.87 12.81 -7.67
CA ILE A 81 19.17 13.73 -8.59
C ILE A 81 18.96 13.11 -9.98
N GLU A 82 19.85 12.20 -10.36
CA GLU A 82 19.93 11.54 -11.65
C GLU A 82 19.07 10.28 -11.69
N MET A 83 18.50 9.89 -10.55
CA MET A 83 17.63 8.72 -10.46
C MET A 83 16.24 9.11 -10.97
N VAL A 84 15.83 8.43 -12.04
CA VAL A 84 14.50 8.59 -12.63
C VAL A 84 13.64 7.35 -12.40
N THR A 85 12.34 7.58 -12.28
CA THR A 85 11.29 6.55 -12.31
C THR A 85 11.29 5.79 -13.64
N ALA A 86 10.56 4.67 -13.72
CA ALA A 86 10.41 3.88 -14.95
C ALA A 86 9.74 4.67 -16.09
N ASP A 87 9.05 5.76 -15.76
CA ASP A 87 8.35 6.64 -16.68
C ASP A 87 9.14 7.93 -16.99
N GLY A 88 10.37 8.07 -16.46
CA GLY A 88 11.29 9.17 -16.77
C GLY A 88 11.09 10.44 -15.94
N TYR A 89 10.30 10.39 -14.87
CA TYR A 89 10.21 11.48 -13.89
C TYR A 89 11.31 11.39 -12.85
N ASP A 90 11.71 12.53 -12.28
CA ASP A 90 12.57 12.60 -11.11
C ASP A 90 12.00 11.74 -9.97
N LEU A 91 12.87 11.02 -9.27
CA LEU A 91 12.50 10.25 -8.08
C LEU A 91 12.61 11.09 -6.80
#